data_AF-A0A2N2V019-F1
#
_entry.id   AF-A0A2N2V019-F1
#
_cell.length_a   1.000
_cell.length_b   1.000
_cell.length_c   1.000
_cell.angle_alpha   90.00
_cell.angle_beta   90.00
_cell.angle_gamma   90.00
#
_symmetry.space_group_name_H-M   'P 1'
#
loop_
_entity.id
_entity.type
_entity.pdbx_description
1 polymer ?
#
loop_
_entity_poly.entity_id
_entity_poly.type
_entity_poly.pdbx_seq_one_letter_code
_entity_poly.pdbx_strand_id
1 'polypeptide(L)'
;SPSRDTLENLAAMNKDMPRPVVIFTQEDGQETIRDAVKAGVSAYIVDGLDPKRIKPIVEVARARFDDTQALRRELDEISQKLSDRKLVDKAKGVLMKARGLDEDAAYHAMRKLAMERGQSMAKVARDVIDMARVLL
;
A
#
# COMPACT_ATOMS: atom_id res chain seq x y z
N SER A 1 -17.83 10.93 23.69
CA SER A 1 -16.89 10.86 22.56
C SER A 1 -16.59 9.45 22.14
N PRO A 2 -16.12 9.21 20.90
CA PRO A 2 -15.65 7.88 20.49
C PRO A 2 -14.52 7.46 21.44
N SER A 3 -14.63 6.28 22.04
CA SER A 3 -13.53 5.73 22.84
C SER A 3 -12.35 5.38 21.94
N ARG A 4 -11.16 5.30 22.52
CA ARG A 4 -9.97 4.77 21.82
C ARG A 4 -10.27 3.43 21.13
N ASP A 5 -10.98 2.54 21.80
CA ASP A 5 -11.39 1.24 21.24
C ASP A 5 -12.26 1.38 19.98
N THR A 6 -13.14 2.39 19.92
CA THR A 6 -13.92 2.64 18.70
C THR A 6 -13.03 3.11 17.55
N LEU A 7 -12.03 3.95 17.80
CA LEU A 7 -11.09 4.41 16.79
C LEU A 7 -10.16 3.28 16.33
N GLU A 8 -9.70 2.43 17.24
CA GLU A 8 -8.87 1.25 16.91
C GLU A 8 -9.65 0.24 16.06
N ASN A 9 -10.92 -0.02 16.38
CA ASN A 9 -11.78 -0.86 15.56
C ASN A 9 -12.00 -0.27 14.15
N LEU A 10 -12.22 1.04 14.05
CA LEU A 10 -12.35 1.72 12.75
C LEU A 10 -11.04 1.63 11.94
N ALA A 11 -9.89 1.76 12.60
CA ALA A 11 -8.58 1.62 11.95
C ALA A 11 -8.36 0.20 11.41
N ALA A 12 -8.73 -0.83 12.20
CA ALA A 12 -8.66 -2.23 11.76
C ALA A 12 -9.58 -2.49 10.56
N MET A 13 -10.83 -2.01 10.61
CA MET A 13 -11.80 -2.15 9.52
C MET A 13 -11.32 -1.46 8.24
N ASN A 14 -10.72 -0.27 8.36
CA ASN A 14 -10.23 0.49 7.21
C ASN A 14 -9.08 -0.21 6.47
N LYS A 15 -8.36 -1.14 7.12
CA LYS A 15 -7.29 -1.91 6.49
C LYS A 15 -7.83 -2.97 5.52
N ASP A 16 -8.85 -3.71 5.94
CA ASP A 16 -9.37 -4.86 5.19
C ASP A 16 -10.58 -4.51 4.31
N MET A 17 -11.38 -3.51 4.74
CA MET A 17 -12.58 -3.07 4.04
C MET A 17 -12.71 -1.54 4.10
N PRO A 18 -11.89 -0.80 3.35
CA PRO A 18 -11.81 0.65 3.44
C PRO A 18 -13.15 1.28 3.03
N ARG A 19 -13.65 2.20 3.87
CA ARG A 19 -14.90 2.93 3.66
C ARG A 19 -14.78 4.36 4.20
N PRO A 20 -15.50 5.35 3.63
CA PRO A 20 -15.54 6.68 4.21
C PRO A 20 -16.23 6.65 5.57
N VAL A 21 -15.56 7.19 6.59
CA VAL A 21 -16.08 7.25 7.97
C VAL A 21 -16.18 8.71 8.40
N VAL A 22 -17.32 9.09 8.96
CA VAL A 22 -17.57 10.43 9.50
C VAL A 22 -17.91 10.30 10.97
N ILE A 23 -17.20 11.04 11.82
CA ILE A 23 -17.44 11.09 13.26
C ILE A 23 -17.99 12.47 13.63
N PHE A 24 -19.13 12.49 14.32
CA PHE A 24 -19.69 13.68 14.94
C PHE A 24 -19.44 13.61 16.45
N THR A 25 -18.95 14.70 17.03
CA THR A 25 -18.67 14.80 18.46
C THR A 25 -19.05 16.20 18.98
N GLN A 26 -19.14 16.32 20.30
CA GLN A 26 -19.28 17.60 21.01
C GLN A 26 -18.00 18.01 21.74
N GLU A 27 -16.99 17.13 21.81
CA GLU A 27 -15.69 17.44 22.42
C GLU A 27 -14.70 17.98 21.39
N ASP A 28 -14.02 19.06 21.74
CA ASP A 28 -13.11 19.86 20.92
C ASP A 28 -11.61 19.53 21.12
N GLY A 29 -11.31 18.39 21.75
CA GLY A 29 -9.94 17.94 22.00
C GLY A 29 -9.12 17.78 20.71
N GLN A 30 -8.02 18.53 20.58
CA GLN A 30 -7.13 18.44 19.41
C GLN A 30 -6.43 17.07 19.26
N GLU A 31 -6.21 16.37 20.37
CA GLU A 31 -5.56 15.05 20.38
C GLU A 31 -6.48 13.97 19.78
N THR A 32 -7.76 13.97 20.15
CA THR A 32 -8.78 13.06 19.60
C THR A 32 -9.04 13.29 18.11
N ILE A 33 -8.92 14.54 17.62
CA ILE A 33 -8.98 14.84 16.18
C ILE A 33 -7.81 14.16 15.44
N ARG A 34 -6.58 14.31 15.94
CA ARG A 34 -5.40 13.71 15.29
C ARG A 34 -5.46 12.19 15.29
N ASP A 35 -5.91 11.58 16.37
CA ASP A 35 -6.04 10.12 16.47
C ASP A 35 -7.14 9.58 15.56
N ALA A 36 -8.27 10.28 15.44
CA ALA A 36 -9.31 9.92 14.48
C ALA A 36 -8.82 10.00 13.03
N VAL A 37 -8.06 11.04 12.68
CA VAL A 37 -7.47 11.15 11.33
C VAL A 37 -6.46 10.03 11.08
N LYS A 38 -5.61 9.70 12.05
CA LYS A 38 -4.68 8.56 11.95
C LYS A 38 -5.40 7.22 11.81
N ALA A 39 -6.55 7.04 12.46
CA ALA A 39 -7.41 5.87 12.28
C ALA A 39 -8.06 5.80 10.89
N GLY A 40 -7.91 6.85 10.07
CA GLY A 40 -8.40 6.90 8.70
C GLY A 40 -9.85 7.35 8.58
N VAL A 41 -10.33 8.12 9.56
CA VAL A 41 -11.62 8.80 9.51
C VAL A 41 -11.56 9.91 8.45
N SER A 42 -12.57 9.98 7.59
CA SER A 42 -12.64 10.93 6.47
C SER A 42 -13.06 12.34 6.91
N ALA A 43 -13.83 12.44 8.00
CA ALA A 43 -14.19 13.72 8.61
C ALA A 43 -14.50 13.58 10.12
N TYR A 44 -14.02 14.54 10.90
CA TYR A 44 -14.31 14.68 12.33
C TYR A 44 -14.96 16.04 12.56
N ILE A 45 -16.23 16.06 12.99
CA ILE A 45 -17.03 17.29 13.12
C ILE A 45 -17.34 17.54 14.60
N VAL A 46 -16.90 18.71 15.08
CA VAL A 46 -17.16 19.23 16.42
C VAL A 46 -18.24 20.30 16.29
N ASP A 47 -19.51 19.93 16.53
CA ASP A 47 -20.66 20.82 16.79
C ASP A 47 -22.02 20.07 16.81
N GLY A 48 -21.99 18.73 16.90
CA GLY A 48 -23.20 17.92 16.78
C GLY A 48 -23.73 17.75 15.35
N LEU A 49 -24.91 17.14 15.26
CA LEU A 49 -25.52 16.68 14.01
C LEU A 49 -26.67 17.62 13.58
N ASP A 50 -26.48 18.36 12.49
CA ASP A 50 -27.59 19.03 11.79
C ASP A 50 -27.97 18.20 10.56
N PRO A 51 -29.23 17.70 10.46
CA PRO A 51 -29.71 16.92 9.32
C PRO A 51 -29.44 17.57 7.95
N LYS A 52 -29.50 18.91 7.87
CA LYS A 52 -29.25 19.64 6.62
C LYS A 52 -27.78 19.58 6.17
N ARG A 53 -26.86 19.36 7.12
CA ARG A 53 -25.41 19.29 6.87
C ARG A 53 -24.92 17.87 6.60
N ILE A 54 -25.69 16.84 6.92
CA ILE A 54 -25.26 15.44 6.75
C ILE A 54 -24.89 15.12 5.31
N LYS A 55 -25.79 15.40 4.36
CA LYS A 55 -25.57 15.09 2.93
C LYS A 55 -24.28 15.72 2.38
N PRO A 56 -24.07 17.04 2.47
CA PRO A 56 -22.83 17.64 1.94
C PRO A 56 -21.57 17.16 2.67
N ILE A 57 -21.65 16.86 3.97
CA ILE A 57 -20.51 16.30 4.72
C ILE A 57 -20.13 14.91 4.20
N VAL A 58 -21.13 14.04 3.97
CA VAL A 58 -20.89 12.70 3.43
C VAL A 58 -20.34 12.75 2.02
N GLU A 59 -20.81 13.67 1.17
CA GLU A 59 -20.28 13.86 -0.19
C GLU A 59 -18.80 14.28 -0.15
N VAL A 60 -18.43 15.23 0.71
CA VAL A 60 -17.02 15.63 0.90
C VAL A 60 -16.18 14.49 1.47
N ALA A 61 -16.69 13.76 2.46
CA ALA A 61 -16.00 12.62 3.07
C ALA A 61 -15.73 11.52 2.03
N ARG A 62 -16.69 11.25 1.15
CA ARG A 62 -16.54 10.30 0.04
C ARG A 62 -15.46 10.75 -0.94
N ALA A 63 -15.52 12.01 -1.40
CA ALA A 63 -14.51 12.53 -2.33
C ALA A 63 -13.09 12.44 -1.74
N ARG A 64 -12.91 12.87 -0.50
CA ARG A 64 -11.62 12.76 0.21
C ARG A 64 -11.14 11.32 0.36
N PHE A 65 -12.07 10.40 0.65
CA PHE A 65 -11.75 8.99 0.75
C PHE A 65 -11.28 8.44 -0.60
N ASP A 66 -12.01 8.74 -1.69
CA ASP A 66 -11.66 8.28 -3.03
C ASP A 66 -10.27 8.80 -3.46
N ASP A 67 -9.97 10.09 -3.23
CA ASP A 67 -8.65 10.68 -3.48
C ASP A 67 -7.54 9.99 -2.67
N THR A 68 -7.80 9.74 -1.38
CA THR A 68 -6.83 9.08 -0.50
C THR A 68 -6.57 7.63 -0.95
N GLN A 69 -7.61 6.91 -1.38
CA GLN A 69 -7.46 5.55 -1.89
C GLN A 69 -6.69 5.52 -3.21
N ALA A 70 -6.90 6.50 -4.10
CA ALA A 70 -6.14 6.62 -5.35
C ALA A 70 -4.65 6.81 -5.06
N LEU A 71 -4.30 7.75 -4.17
CA LEU A 71 -2.91 8.00 -3.77
C LEU A 71 -2.26 6.78 -3.12
N ARG A 72 -2.99 6.05 -2.27
CA ARG A 72 -2.48 4.81 -1.65
C ARG A 72 -2.17 3.75 -2.70
N ARG A 73 -3.06 3.53 -3.68
CA ARG A 73 -2.84 2.58 -4.78
C ARG A 73 -1.62 2.95 -5.61
N GLU A 74 -1.46 4.23 -5.95
CA GLU A 74 -0.30 4.70 -6.70
C GLU A 74 1.00 4.48 -5.91
N LEU A 75 1.00 4.78 -4.61
CA LEU A 75 2.14 4.53 -3.73
C LEU A 75 2.49 3.03 -3.66
N ASP A 76 1.49 2.16 -3.53
CA ASP A 76 1.68 0.71 -3.49
C ASP A 76 2.25 0.19 -4.82
N GLU A 77 1.72 0.65 -5.95
CA GLU A 77 2.22 0.29 -7.27
C GLU A 77 3.68 0.71 -7.49
N ILE A 78 4.03 1.95 -7.10
CA ILE A 78 5.40 2.46 -7.20
C ILE A 78 6.34 1.66 -6.28
N SER A 79 5.90 1.41 -5.04
CA SER A 79 6.66 0.63 -4.06
C SER A 79 6.91 -0.78 -4.56
N GLN A 80 5.91 -1.42 -5.17
CA GLN A 80 6.06 -2.74 -5.78
C GLN A 80 7.03 -2.72 -6.96
N LYS A 81 6.91 -1.76 -7.89
CA LYS A 81 7.84 -1.59 -9.02
C LYS A 81 9.29 -1.42 -8.55
N LEU A 82 9.52 -0.64 -7.50
CA LEU A 82 10.85 -0.44 -6.92
C LEU A 82 11.40 -1.73 -6.28
N SER A 83 10.55 -2.46 -5.55
CA SER A 83 10.91 -3.75 -4.96
C SER A 83 11.28 -4.77 -6.03
N ASP A 84 10.47 -4.86 -7.10
CA ASP A 84 10.70 -5.74 -8.24
C ASP A 84 12.02 -5.41 -8.94
N ARG A 85 12.33 -4.12 -9.15
CA ARG A 85 13.61 -3.69 -9.73
C ARG A 85 14.79 -4.14 -8.88
N LYS A 86 14.73 -3.96 -7.55
CA LYS A 86 15.78 -4.41 -6.62
C LYS A 86 15.99 -5.92 -6.69
N LEU A 87 14.91 -6.70 -6.82
CA LEU A 87 14.99 -8.15 -6.99
C LEU A 87 15.68 -8.53 -8.30
N VAL A 88 15.31 -7.90 -9.41
CA VAL A 88 15.93 -8.15 -10.72
C VAL A 88 17.41 -7.82 -10.70
N ASP A 89 17.80 -6.67 -10.15
CA ASP A 89 19.22 -6.27 -10.06
C ASP A 89 20.04 -7.24 -9.20
N LYS A 90 19.47 -7.70 -8.08
CA LYS A 90 20.12 -8.71 -7.23
C LYS A 90 20.27 -10.06 -7.94
N ALA A 91 19.24 -10.51 -8.66
CA ALA A 91 19.28 -11.76 -9.40
C ALA A 91 20.28 -11.73 -10.56
N LYS A 92 20.38 -10.59 -11.28
CA LYS A 92 21.46 -10.37 -12.27
C LYS A 92 22.82 -10.56 -11.63
N GLY A 93 23.08 -9.90 -10.49
CA GLY A 93 24.35 -10.04 -9.76
C GLY A 93 24.67 -11.48 -9.34
N VAL A 94 23.66 -12.28 -8.97
CA VAL A 94 23.82 -13.71 -8.70
C VAL A 94 24.26 -14.47 -9.96
N LEU A 95 23.57 -14.26 -11.10
CA LEU A 95 23.92 -14.93 -12.36
C LEU A 95 25.29 -14.52 -12.90
N MET A 96 25.64 -13.24 -12.77
CA MET A 96 26.97 -12.73 -13.13
C MET A 96 28.06 -13.48 -12.36
N LYS A 97 27.90 -13.63 -11.03
CA LYS A 97 28.87 -14.36 -10.20
C LYS A 97 28.89 -15.86 -10.46
N ALA A 98 27.72 -16.49 -10.58
CA ALA A 98 27.62 -17.94 -10.69
C ALA A 98 28.00 -18.48 -12.08
N ARG A 99 27.81 -17.67 -13.14
CA ARG A 99 28.02 -18.08 -14.54
C ARG A 99 29.04 -17.25 -15.31
N GLY A 100 29.67 -16.26 -14.67
CA GLY A 100 30.63 -15.36 -15.32
C GLY A 100 30.02 -14.49 -16.41
N LEU A 101 28.72 -14.16 -16.29
CA LEU A 101 28.02 -13.32 -17.26
C LEU A 101 28.27 -11.83 -16.99
N ASP A 102 28.21 -11.01 -18.02
CA ASP A 102 28.01 -9.57 -17.88
C ASP A 102 26.53 -9.25 -17.55
N GLU A 103 26.24 -7.98 -17.28
CA GLU A 103 24.91 -7.54 -16.87
C GLU A 103 23.85 -7.77 -17.95
N ASP A 104 24.18 -7.45 -19.21
CA ASP A 104 23.26 -7.58 -20.35
C ASP A 104 22.93 -9.06 -20.61
N ALA A 105 23.93 -9.95 -20.60
CA ALA A 105 23.74 -11.38 -20.75
C ALA A 105 22.92 -11.97 -19.59
N ALA A 106 23.15 -11.52 -18.36
CA ALA A 106 22.34 -11.94 -17.20
C ALA A 106 20.88 -11.50 -17.34
N TYR A 107 20.63 -10.25 -17.75
CA TYR A 107 19.28 -9.75 -18.00
C TYR A 107 18.57 -10.52 -19.13
N HIS A 108 19.27 -10.76 -20.24
CA HIS A 108 18.73 -11.54 -21.37
C HIS A 108 18.39 -12.98 -20.97
N ALA A 109 19.26 -13.64 -20.20
CA ALA A 109 19.01 -14.99 -19.70
C ALA A 109 17.77 -15.04 -18.80
N MET A 110 17.62 -14.09 -17.87
CA MET A 110 16.45 -13.99 -17.01
C MET A 110 15.17 -13.71 -17.82
N ARG A 111 15.24 -12.80 -18.79
CA ARG A 111 14.09 -12.45 -19.64
C ARG A 111 13.64 -13.63 -20.49
N LYS A 112 14.58 -14.37 -21.06
CA LYS A 112 14.30 -15.60 -21.80
C LYS A 112 13.59 -16.62 -20.91
N LEU A 113 14.10 -16.85 -19.70
CA LEU A 113 13.50 -17.77 -18.74
C LEU A 113 12.08 -17.33 -18.31
N ALA A 114 11.87 -16.02 -18.13
CA ALA A 114 10.56 -15.46 -17.82
C ALA A 114 9.54 -15.70 -18.95
N MET A 115 9.96 -15.51 -20.20
CA MET A 115 9.13 -15.79 -21.37
C MET A 115 8.80 -17.28 -21.52
N GLU A 116 9.80 -18.15 -21.40
CA GLU A 116 9.63 -19.60 -21.49
C GLU A 116 8.67 -20.16 -20.43
N ARG A 117 8.67 -19.55 -19.23
CA ARG A 117 7.80 -19.97 -18.11
C ARG A 117 6.47 -19.23 -18.04
N GLY A 118 6.24 -18.21 -18.88
CA GLY A 118 5.07 -17.33 -18.76
C GLY A 118 4.98 -16.61 -17.42
N GLN A 119 6.13 -16.24 -16.83
CA GLN A 119 6.23 -15.62 -15.50
C GLN A 119 6.73 -14.18 -15.58
N SER A 120 6.45 -13.39 -14.56
CA SER A 120 7.01 -12.04 -14.46
C SER A 120 8.51 -12.09 -14.16
N MET A 121 9.24 -11.06 -14.62
CA MET A 121 10.67 -10.89 -14.31
C MET A 121 10.95 -10.92 -12.81
N ALA A 122 10.08 -10.29 -11.99
CA ALA A 122 10.22 -10.27 -10.55
C ALA A 122 10.05 -11.65 -9.89
N LYS A 123 9.22 -12.53 -10.48
CA LYS A 123 9.09 -13.92 -10.01
C LYS A 123 10.34 -14.73 -10.34
N VAL A 124 10.80 -14.66 -11.58
CA VAL A 124 12.04 -15.34 -11.99
C VAL A 124 13.24 -14.85 -11.18
N ALA A 125 13.32 -13.55 -10.91
CA ALA A 125 14.37 -12.98 -10.06
C ALA A 125 14.38 -13.61 -8.66
N ARG A 126 13.20 -13.77 -8.03
CA ARG A 126 13.09 -14.45 -6.73
C ARG A 126 13.55 -15.90 -6.81
N ASP A 127 13.06 -16.64 -7.80
CA ASP A 127 13.44 -18.05 -7.99
C ASP A 127 14.97 -18.21 -8.14
N VAL A 128 15.63 -17.32 -8.90
CA VAL A 128 17.09 -17.31 -9.05
C VAL A 128 17.80 -17.03 -7.73
N ILE A 129 17.33 -16.06 -6.95
CA ILE A 129 17.90 -15.71 -5.65
C ILE A 129 17.72 -16.86 -4.65
N ASP A 130 16.55 -17.48 -4.63
CA ASP A 130 16.24 -18.57 -3.71
C ASP A 130 17.02 -19.83 -4.06
N MET A 131 17.15 -20.17 -5.35
CA MET A 131 18.03 -21.26 -5.80
C MET A 131 19.49 -21.02 -5.41
N ALA A 132 19.98 -19.79 -5.56
CA ALA A 132 21.33 -19.45 -5.17
C ALA A 132 21.56 -19.57 -3.65
N ARG A 133 20.56 -19.31 -2.81
CA ARG A 133 20.68 -19.50 -1.35
C ARG A 133 20.77 -20.97 -0.92
N VAL A 134 20.27 -21.89 -1.75
CA VAL A 134 20.22 -23.32 -1.44
C VAL A 134 21.42 -24.06 -2.05
N LEU A 135 21.91 -23.60 -3.20
CA LEU A 135 22.94 -24.28 -4.00
C LEU A 135 24.35 -23.67 -3.88
N LEU A 136 24.48 -22.44 -3.37
CA LEU A 136 25.74 -21.73 -3.12
C LEU A 136 25.88 -21.43 -1.63
#